data_AF-A0AA94HM90-F1
#
_entry.id   AF-A0AA94HM90-F1
#
_cell.length_a   1.000
_cell.length_b   1.000
_cell.length_c   1.000
_cell.angle_alpha   90.00
_cell.angle_beta   90.00
_cell.angle_gamma   90.00
#
_symmetry.space_group_name_H-M   'P 1'
#
loop_
_entity.id
_entity.type
_entity.pdbx_description
1 polymer ?
#
loop_
_entity_poly.entity_id
_entity_poly.type
_entity_poly.pdbx_seq_one_letter_code
_entity_poly.pdbx_strand_id
1 'polypeptide(L)'
;MLARATRLILPAVWLGLIIGISLIETPLKFQAPGITIPLGLGIGRLVFAAMNIVEGVLAVLLLLAVFRSRARRPERALAIALAVVLALKALVIRPMLHGTTDAVVTGASEGGSGLHYLYIAADGLLLVGLVAMLVLAARSLLGDRSVTR
;
A
#
# COMPACT_ATOMS: atom_id res chain seq x y z
N MET A 1 -24.84 -8.63 -1.29
CA MET A 1 -23.89 -8.65 -2.43
C MET A 1 -22.88 -7.50 -2.36
N LEU A 2 -23.32 -6.25 -2.14
CA LEU A 2 -22.45 -5.06 -2.10
C LEU A 2 -21.21 -5.22 -1.20
N ALA A 3 -21.40 -5.56 0.08
CA ALA A 3 -20.29 -5.74 1.02
C ALA A 3 -19.29 -6.84 0.62
N ARG A 4 -19.72 -7.83 -0.20
CA ARG A 4 -18.80 -8.87 -0.71
C ARG A 4 -18.01 -8.39 -1.91
N ALA A 5 -18.65 -7.64 -2.82
CA ALA A 5 -17.97 -7.00 -3.94
C ALA A 5 -16.93 -5.97 -3.44
N THR A 6 -17.26 -5.19 -2.42
CA THR A 6 -16.33 -4.22 -1.81
C THR A 6 -15.06 -4.88 -1.26
N ARG A 7 -15.17 -6.05 -0.62
CA ARG A 7 -14.01 -6.82 -0.12
C ARG A 7 -13.10 -7.36 -1.24
N LEU A 8 -13.58 -7.40 -2.48
CA LEU A 8 -12.77 -7.78 -3.65
C LEU A 8 -12.20 -6.53 -4.35
N ILE A 9 -13.03 -5.51 -4.54
CA ILE A 9 -12.66 -4.31 -5.29
C ILE A 9 -11.61 -3.48 -4.54
N LEU A 10 -11.78 -3.25 -3.23
CA LEU A 10 -10.87 -2.39 -2.47
C LEU A 10 -9.43 -2.93 -2.46
N PRO A 11 -9.17 -4.22 -2.17
CA PRO A 11 -7.80 -4.74 -2.23
C PRO A 11 -7.23 -4.73 -3.65
N ALA A 12 -8.05 -4.91 -4.69
CA ALA A 12 -7.59 -4.87 -6.08
C ALA A 12 -7.15 -3.45 -6.50
N VAL A 13 -7.95 -2.43 -6.13
CA VAL A 13 -7.60 -1.03 -6.36
C VAL A 13 -6.35 -0.64 -5.58
N TRP A 14 -6.26 -1.06 -4.32
CA TRP A 14 -5.07 -0.79 -3.50
C TRP A 14 -3.82 -1.47 -4.07
N LEU A 15 -3.93 -2.73 -4.49
CA LEU A 15 -2.84 -3.43 -5.15
C LEU A 15 -2.39 -2.70 -6.43
N GLY A 16 -3.35 -2.26 -7.27
CA GLY A 16 -3.07 -1.48 -8.46
C GLY A 16 -2.36 -0.15 -8.17
N LEU A 17 -2.74 0.53 -7.08
CA LEU A 17 -2.08 1.75 -6.61
C LEU A 17 -0.61 1.49 -6.24
N ILE A 18 -0.33 0.43 -5.47
CA ILE A 18 1.05 0.07 -5.10
C ILE A 18 1.86 -0.28 -6.34
N ILE A 19 1.31 -1.06 -7.26
CA ILE A 19 2.01 -1.43 -8.50
C ILE A 19 2.29 -0.20 -9.36
N GLY A 20 1.29 0.64 -9.60
CA GLY A 20 1.42 1.82 -10.46
C GLY A 20 2.41 2.85 -9.89
N ILE A 21 2.37 3.09 -8.58
CA ILE A 21 3.17 4.16 -7.98
C ILE A 21 4.51 3.64 -7.43
N SER A 22 4.49 2.68 -6.50
CA SER A 22 5.71 2.20 -5.84
C SER A 22 6.63 1.44 -6.80
N LEU A 23 6.07 0.59 -7.68
CA LEU A 23 6.88 -0.27 -8.55
C LEU A 23 7.17 0.35 -9.91
N ILE A 24 6.22 1.05 -10.52
CA ILE A 24 6.34 1.56 -11.89
C ILE A 24 6.79 3.04 -11.91
N GLU A 25 6.04 3.95 -11.28
CA GLU A 25 6.35 5.39 -11.31
C GLU A 25 7.69 5.71 -10.67
N THR A 26 7.96 5.12 -9.50
CA THR A 26 9.13 5.47 -8.69
C THR A 26 10.46 5.28 -9.40
N PRO A 27 10.76 4.15 -10.09
CA PRO A 27 11.97 4.03 -10.88
C PRO A 27 11.93 4.79 -12.21
N LEU A 28 10.77 4.88 -12.87
CA LEU A 28 10.67 5.49 -14.20
C LEU A 28 10.85 7.01 -14.18
N LYS A 29 10.43 7.70 -13.11
CA LYS A 29 10.57 9.17 -13.03
C LYS A 29 12.03 9.64 -13.09
N PHE A 30 12.97 8.81 -12.63
CA PHE A 30 14.41 9.11 -12.68
C PHE A 30 15.05 8.81 -14.05
N GLN A 31 14.28 8.25 -14.99
CA GLN A 31 14.74 8.00 -16.37
C GLN A 31 14.31 9.11 -17.34
N ALA A 32 13.51 10.08 -16.87
CA ALA A 32 13.01 11.17 -17.70
C ALA A 32 14.15 12.12 -18.12
N PRO A 33 14.22 12.56 -19.40
CA PRO A 33 15.21 13.55 -19.84
C PRO A 33 15.13 14.84 -19.02
N GLY A 34 16.27 15.34 -18.54
CA GLY A 34 16.34 16.56 -17.75
C GLY A 34 15.97 16.42 -16.27
N ILE A 35 15.71 15.19 -15.77
CA ILE A 35 15.49 14.98 -14.34
C ILE A 35 16.78 15.11 -13.53
N THR A 36 16.70 15.74 -12.36
CA THR A 36 17.77 15.77 -11.36
C THR A 36 17.35 14.98 -10.13
N ILE A 37 18.33 14.49 -9.33
CA ILE A 37 18.03 13.74 -8.11
C ILE A 37 17.14 14.56 -7.14
N PRO A 38 17.45 15.82 -6.80
CA PRO A 38 16.61 16.60 -5.89
C PRO A 38 15.18 16.80 -6.42
N LEU A 39 15.02 17.02 -7.74
CA LEU A 39 13.71 17.16 -8.36
C LEU A 39 12.90 15.85 -8.29
N GLY A 40 13.53 14.71 -8.62
CA GLY A 40 12.88 13.40 -8.53
C GLY A 40 12.51 13.00 -7.09
N LEU A 41 13.33 13.36 -6.11
CA LEU A 41 13.02 13.19 -4.68
C LEU A 41 11.86 14.09 -4.24
N GLY A 42 11.83 15.35 -4.69
CA GLY A 42 10.73 16.29 -4.44
C GLY A 42 9.38 15.79 -5.00
N ILE A 43 9.37 15.31 -6.25
CA ILE A 43 8.19 14.67 -6.86
C ILE A 43 7.77 13.45 -6.05
N GLY A 44 8.73 12.59 -5.68
CA GLY A 44 8.48 11.43 -4.83
C GLY A 44 7.77 11.79 -3.53
N ARG A 45 8.22 12.82 -2.81
CA ARG A 45 7.60 13.25 -1.55
C ARG A 45 6.11 13.57 -1.73
N LEU A 46 5.74 14.27 -2.81
CA LEU A 46 4.36 14.66 -3.10
C LEU A 46 3.51 13.44 -3.50
N VAL A 47 3.98 12.65 -4.44
CA VAL A 47 3.25 11.48 -4.95
C VAL A 47 3.03 10.45 -3.83
N PHE A 48 4.06 10.14 -3.03
CA PHE A 48 3.93 9.22 -1.90
C PHE A 48 3.06 9.79 -0.76
N ALA A 49 3.00 11.12 -0.59
CA ALA A 49 2.06 11.72 0.37
C ALA A 49 0.62 11.48 -0.05
N ALA A 50 0.31 11.76 -1.32
CA ALA A 50 -1.02 11.54 -1.89
C ALA A 50 -1.39 10.05 -1.85
N MET A 51 -0.48 9.18 -2.29
CA MET A 51 -0.65 7.72 -2.24
C MET A 51 -1.00 7.26 -0.82
N ASN A 52 -0.24 7.67 0.19
CA ASN A 52 -0.47 7.24 1.57
C ASN A 52 -1.85 7.66 2.11
N ILE A 53 -2.35 8.84 1.73
CA ILE A 53 -3.72 9.27 2.07
C ILE A 53 -4.74 8.31 1.44
N VAL A 54 -4.57 7.99 0.15
CA VAL A 54 -5.45 7.06 -0.56
C VAL A 54 -5.38 5.65 0.05
N GLU A 55 -4.18 5.16 0.39
CA GLU A 55 -4.02 3.88 1.09
C GLU A 55 -4.76 3.87 2.43
N GLY A 56 -4.67 4.96 3.20
CA GLY A 56 -5.40 5.12 4.46
C GLY A 56 -6.92 5.05 4.28
N VAL A 57 -7.46 5.74 3.28
CA VAL A 57 -8.88 5.68 2.93
C VAL A 57 -9.28 4.26 2.53
N LEU A 58 -8.52 3.60 1.65
CA LEU A 58 -8.77 2.23 1.23
C LEU A 58 -8.74 1.24 2.40
N ALA A 59 -7.79 1.40 3.32
CA ALA A 59 -7.69 0.59 4.53
C ALA A 59 -8.91 0.74 5.45
N VAL A 60 -9.34 1.98 5.71
CA VAL A 60 -10.54 2.24 6.53
C VAL A 60 -11.78 1.64 5.87
N LEU A 61 -11.97 1.85 4.56
CA LEU A 61 -13.10 1.27 3.83
C LEU A 61 -13.06 -0.26 3.84
N LEU A 62 -11.88 -0.87 3.72
CA LEU A 62 -11.73 -2.33 3.77
C LEU A 62 -12.08 -2.87 5.15
N LEU A 63 -11.61 -2.23 6.23
CA LEU A 63 -11.98 -2.58 7.60
C LEU A 63 -13.49 -2.48 7.77
N LEU A 64 -14.13 -1.37 7.38
CA LEU A 64 -15.57 -1.21 7.47
C LEU A 64 -16.32 -2.31 6.70
N ALA A 65 -15.88 -2.67 5.49
CA ALA A 65 -16.49 -3.73 4.69
C ALA A 65 -16.35 -5.12 5.35
N VAL A 66 -15.19 -5.39 5.94
CA VAL A 66 -14.89 -6.66 6.61
C VAL A 66 -15.66 -6.79 7.93
N PHE A 67 -15.72 -5.74 8.75
CA PHE A 67 -16.40 -5.75 10.04
C PHE A 67 -17.93 -5.63 9.94
N ARG A 68 -18.48 -4.99 8.89
CA ARG A 68 -19.94 -4.94 8.65
C ARG A 68 -20.48 -6.13 7.84
N SER A 69 -19.64 -7.10 7.49
CA SER A 69 -20.04 -8.31 6.78
C SER A 69 -19.79 -9.57 7.61
N ARG A 70 -20.30 -10.71 7.14
CA ARG A 70 -20.02 -12.04 7.73
C ARG A 70 -18.63 -12.56 7.31
N ALA A 71 -17.62 -11.69 7.28
CA ALA A 71 -16.25 -12.07 6.93
C ALA A 71 -15.70 -13.08 7.95
N ARG A 72 -14.98 -14.09 7.46
CA ARG A 72 -14.41 -15.13 8.33
C ARG A 72 -13.26 -14.55 9.17
N ARG A 73 -12.96 -15.19 10.30
CA ARG A 73 -11.83 -14.81 11.19
C ARG A 73 -10.50 -14.52 10.44
N PRO A 74 -10.03 -15.35 9.48
CA PRO A 74 -8.78 -15.07 8.75
C PRO A 74 -8.84 -13.78 7.92
N GLU A 75 -9.96 -13.46 7.28
CA GLU A 75 -10.11 -12.20 6.52
C GLU A 75 -10.05 -10.98 7.45
N ARG A 76 -10.70 -11.07 8.63
CA ARG A 76 -10.66 -10.00 9.64
C ARG A 76 -9.24 -9.80 10.17
N ALA A 77 -8.56 -10.88 10.53
CA ALA A 77 -7.18 -10.82 11.02
C ALA A 77 -6.23 -10.23 9.98
N LEU A 78 -6.35 -10.64 8.71
CA LEU A 78 -5.53 -10.13 7.62
C LEU A 78 -5.79 -8.64 7.34
N ALA A 79 -7.06 -8.21 7.33
CA ALA A 79 -7.39 -6.79 7.15
C ALA A 79 -6.81 -5.91 8.26
N ILE A 80 -6.85 -6.38 9.52
CA ILE A 80 -6.22 -5.68 10.66
C ILE A 80 -4.70 -5.66 10.49
N ALA A 81 -4.08 -6.78 10.14
CA ALA A 81 -2.64 -6.86 9.93
C ALA A 81 -2.16 -5.89 8.84
N LEU A 82 -2.86 -5.83 7.70
CA LEU A 82 -2.58 -4.87 6.63
C LEU A 82 -2.69 -3.41 7.12
N ALA A 83 -3.72 -3.09 7.91
CA ALA A 83 -3.88 -1.76 8.48
C ALA A 83 -2.75 -1.40 9.47
N VAL A 84 -2.29 -2.36 10.28
CA VAL A 84 -1.14 -2.17 11.19
C VAL A 84 0.15 -1.95 10.39
N VAL A 85 0.40 -2.74 9.35
CA VAL A 85 1.57 -2.56 8.48
C VAL A 85 1.54 -1.19 7.82
N LEU A 86 0.38 -0.76 7.30
CA LEU A 86 0.23 0.58 6.74
C LEU A 86 0.49 1.67 7.78
N ALA A 87 -0.03 1.53 9.01
CA ALA A 87 0.19 2.49 10.08
C ALA A 87 1.67 2.59 10.45
N LEU A 88 2.38 1.47 10.57
CA LEU A 88 3.83 1.45 10.81
C LEU A 88 4.60 2.10 9.65
N LYS A 89 4.23 1.79 8.40
CA LYS A 89 4.81 2.42 7.21
C LYS A 89 4.63 3.94 7.23
N ALA A 90 3.41 4.40 7.49
CA ALA A 90 3.03 5.81 7.44
C ALA A 90 3.59 6.64 8.61
N LEU A 91 3.56 6.09 9.82
CA LEU A 91 3.84 6.83 11.06
C LEU A 91 5.27 6.66 11.57
N VAL A 92 5.97 5.60 11.16
CA VAL A 92 7.33 5.30 11.65
C VAL A 92 8.34 5.38 10.51
N ILE A 93 8.17 4.56 9.46
CA ILE A 93 9.19 4.44 8.40
C ILE A 93 9.28 5.74 7.60
N ARG A 94 8.14 6.32 7.23
CA ARG A 94 8.08 7.49 6.34
C ARG A 94 8.67 8.78 6.96
N PRO A 95 8.36 9.17 8.21
CA PRO A 95 9.01 10.33 8.83
C PRO A 95 10.53 10.22 8.86
N MET A 96 11.06 9.02 9.11
CA MET A 96 12.50 8.78 9.11
C MET A 96 13.11 8.96 7.72
N LEU A 97 12.43 8.46 6.67
CA LEU A 97 12.87 8.66 5.27
C LEU A 97 12.83 10.13 4.83
N HIS A 98 11.85 10.90 5.29
CA HIS A 98 11.78 12.33 4.99
C HIS A 98 12.99 13.08 5.56
N GLY A 99 13.40 12.80 6.79
CA GLY A 99 14.59 13.40 7.38
C GLY A 99 15.86 13.15 6.55
N THR A 100 16.06 11.90 6.07
CA THR A 100 17.18 11.57 5.19
C THR A 100 17.09 12.27 3.83
N THR A 101 15.88 12.36 3.27
CA THR A 101 15.64 13.01 1.98
C THR A 101 15.93 14.51 2.04
N ASP A 102 15.54 15.17 3.14
CA ASP A 102 15.79 16.59 3.35
C ASP A 102 17.30 16.89 3.42
N ALA A 103 18.07 16.03 4.08
CA ALA A 103 19.53 16.13 4.10
C ALA A 103 20.18 16.02 2.71
N VAL A 104 19.64 15.17 1.83
CA VAL A 104 20.13 15.05 0.44
C VAL A 104 19.76 16.30 -0.38
N VAL A 105 18.54 16.80 -0.23
CA VAL A 105 18.06 17.99 -0.94
C VAL A 105 18.84 19.25 -0.53
N THR A 106 19.28 19.36 0.73
CA THR A 106 20.13 20.46 1.21
C THR A 106 21.62 20.25 0.94
N GLY A 107 22.02 19.15 0.27
CA GLY A 107 23.42 18.84 -0.03
C GLY A 107 24.25 18.35 1.18
N ALA A 108 23.61 18.00 2.29
CA ALA A 108 24.25 17.55 3.52
C ALA A 108 24.54 16.03 3.57
N SER A 109 24.06 15.26 2.59
CA SER A 109 24.28 13.81 2.46
C SER A 109 24.21 13.38 1.00
N GLU A 110 25.01 12.38 0.62
CA GLU A 110 24.93 11.74 -0.71
C GLU A 110 23.77 10.73 -0.82
N GLY A 111 23.05 10.49 0.28
CA GLY A 111 21.92 9.56 0.34
C GLY A 111 22.33 8.13 0.69
N GLY A 112 21.32 7.25 0.79
CA GLY A 112 21.50 5.86 1.20
C GLY A 112 21.30 5.63 2.70
N SER A 113 20.19 5.00 3.07
CA SER A 113 19.97 4.48 4.42
C SER A 113 19.24 3.14 4.34
N GLY A 114 19.52 2.23 5.28
CA GLY A 114 18.83 0.92 5.36
C GLY A 114 17.31 1.02 5.51
N LEU A 115 16.80 2.21 5.87
CA LEU A 115 15.37 2.52 5.95
C LEU A 115 14.66 2.36 4.60
N HIS A 116 15.38 2.52 3.48
CA HIS A 116 14.79 2.29 2.17
C HIS A 116 14.40 0.82 1.98
N TYR A 117 15.22 -0.12 2.42
CA TYR A 117 14.88 -1.55 2.40
C TYR A 117 13.72 -1.89 3.33
N LEU A 118 13.62 -1.22 4.48
CA LEU A 118 12.49 -1.40 5.40
C LEU A 118 11.17 -0.93 4.76
N TYR A 119 11.20 0.17 4.01
CA TYR A 119 10.03 0.63 3.24
C TYR A 119 9.65 -0.35 2.13
N ILE A 120 10.63 -0.86 1.37
CA ILE A 120 10.40 -1.89 0.34
C ILE A 120 9.79 -3.15 0.97
N ALA A 121 10.29 -3.58 2.13
CA ALA A 121 9.76 -4.74 2.84
C ALA A 121 8.31 -4.52 3.29
N ALA A 122 7.96 -3.33 3.78
CA ALA A 122 6.59 -2.99 4.14
C ALA A 122 5.65 -2.99 2.92
N ASP A 123 6.06 -2.42 1.79
CA ASP A 123 5.30 -2.47 0.54
C ASP A 123 5.16 -3.90 0.02
N GLY A 124 6.21 -4.72 0.11
CA GLY A 124 6.16 -6.14 -0.23
C GLY A 124 5.17 -6.93 0.64
N LEU A 125 5.14 -6.66 1.94
CA LEU A 125 4.19 -7.28 2.87
C LEU A 125 2.74 -6.86 2.57
N LEU A 126 2.51 -5.58 2.25
CA LEU A 126 1.21 -5.12 1.79
C LEU A 126 0.80 -5.80 0.48
N LEU A 127 1.71 -5.91 -0.49
CA LEU A 127 1.45 -6.53 -1.78
C LEU A 127 1.02 -8.00 -1.60
N VAL A 128 1.81 -8.79 -0.87
CA VAL A 128 1.49 -10.21 -0.59
C VAL A 128 0.19 -10.33 0.20
N GLY A 129 -0.01 -9.50 1.23
CA GLY A 129 -1.21 -9.55 2.04
C GLY A 129 -2.48 -9.12 1.28
N LEU A 130 -2.39 -8.16 0.36
CA LEU A 130 -3.51 -7.76 -0.51
C LEU A 130 -3.87 -8.86 -1.52
N VAL A 131 -2.87 -9.54 -2.10
CA VAL A 131 -3.10 -10.73 -2.93
C VAL A 131 -3.78 -11.83 -2.13
N ALA A 132 -3.32 -12.12 -0.91
CA ALA A 132 -3.96 -13.08 -0.03
C ALA A 132 -5.41 -12.69 0.30
N MET A 133 -5.67 -11.40 0.55
CA MET A 133 -7.00 -10.87 0.80
C MET A 133 -7.94 -11.06 -0.41
N LEU A 134 -7.43 -10.83 -1.63
CA LEU A 134 -8.17 -11.09 -2.87
C LEU A 134 -8.54 -12.56 -3.02
N VAL A 135 -7.60 -13.48 -2.75
CA VAL A 135 -7.86 -14.92 -2.81
C VAL A 135 -8.93 -15.33 -1.80
N LEU A 136 -8.86 -14.84 -0.56
CA LEU A 136 -9.87 -15.13 0.46
C LEU A 136 -11.25 -14.56 0.08
N ALA A 137 -11.29 -13.31 -0.38
CA ALA A 137 -12.52 -12.67 -0.83
C ALA A 137 -13.16 -13.42 -2.01
N ALA A 138 -12.36 -13.83 -3.00
CA ALA A 138 -12.80 -14.61 -4.16
C ALA A 138 -13.33 -15.99 -3.76
N ARG A 139 -12.61 -16.72 -2.88
CA ARG A 139 -13.09 -18.00 -2.32
C ARG A 139 -14.43 -17.85 -1.60
N SER A 140 -14.63 -16.75 -0.87
CA SER A 140 -15.91 -16.48 -0.20
C SER A 140 -17.07 -16.24 -1.17
N LEU A 141 -16.78 -15.77 -2.39
CA LEU A 141 -17.78 -15.56 -3.45
C LEU A 141 -18.11 -16.84 -4.21
N LEU A 142 -17.10 -17.69 -4.45
CA LEU A 142 -17.23 -18.94 -5.19
C LEU A 142 -17.78 -20.09 -4.34
N GLY A 143 -17.36 -20.21 -3.08
CA GLY A 143 -17.75 -21.31 -2.18
C GLY A 143 -19.21 -21.26 -1.71
N ASP A 144 -19.88 -20.11 -1.76
CA ASP A 144 -21.31 -20.00 -1.47
C ASP A 144 -22.19 -20.53 -2.62
N ARG A 145 -21.64 -20.67 -3.84
CA ARG A 145 -22.41 -21.16 -5.01
C ARG A 145 -22.53 -22.67 -5.07
N SER A 146 -21.68 -23.43 -4.37
CA SER A 146 -21.68 -24.90 -4.40
C SER A 146 -22.69 -25.53 -3.44
N VAL A 147 -23.31 -24.78 -2.54
CA VAL A 147 -24.29 -25.29 -1.55
C VAL A 147 -25.74 -25.08 -2.01
N THR A 148 -25.96 -24.25 -3.04
CA THR A 148 -27.31 -23.91 -3.55
C THR A 148 -27.65 -24.61 -4.88
N ARG A 149 -27.00 -25.72 -5.21
CA ARG A 149 -27.38 -26.59 -6.33
C ARG A 149 -27.70 -27.99 -5.83
#